data_AF-A0A0B1RTI0-F1
#
_entry.id   AF-A0A0B1RTI0-F1
#
_cell.length_a   1.000
_cell.length_b   1.000
_cell.length_c   1.000
_cell.angle_alpha   90.00
_cell.angle_beta   90.00
_cell.angle_gamma   90.00
#
_symmetry.space_group_name_H-M   'P 1'
#
loop_
_entity.id
_entity.type
_entity.pdbx_description
1 polymer ?
#
loop_
_entity_poly.entity_id
_entity_poly.type
_entity_poly.pdbx_seq_one_letter_code
_entity_poly.pdbx_strand_id
1 'polypeptide(L)'
;MISVLIANAVCSYLQPSIYDSIIKIKHLPYLPDISHSSSMYHSLTAEQFMTTPAAFIARDSTYGELQELISGMSHVRAFPLVENKSM
;
A
#
# COMPACT_ATOMS: atom_id res chain seq x y z
N MET A 1 -29.96 6.33 -25.05
CA MET A 1 -28.80 5.51 -24.59
C MET A 1 -27.56 5.67 -25.48
N ILE A 2 -27.67 5.54 -26.81
CA ILE A 2 -26.50 5.62 -27.72
C ILE A 2 -25.67 6.91 -27.57
N SER A 3 -26.35 8.05 -27.38
CA SER A 3 -25.68 9.36 -27.19
C SER A 3 -24.82 9.41 -25.93
N VAL A 4 -25.29 8.80 -24.82
CA VAL A 4 -24.54 8.74 -23.55
C VAL A 4 -23.31 7.85 -23.70
N LEU A 5 -23.40 6.75 -24.45
CA LEU A 5 -22.27 5.86 -24.71
C LEU A 5 -21.19 6.57 -25.55
N ILE A 6 -21.58 7.28 -26.61
CA ILE A 6 -20.65 8.04 -27.46
C ILE A 6 -20.00 9.15 -26.63
N ALA A 7 -20.78 9.90 -25.84
CA ALA A 7 -20.25 10.94 -24.97
C ALA A 7 -19.25 10.38 -23.94
N ASN A 8 -19.57 9.26 -23.29
CA ASN A 8 -18.67 8.64 -22.31
C ASN A 8 -17.38 8.11 -22.97
N ALA A 9 -17.48 7.54 -24.18
CA ALA A 9 -16.31 7.08 -24.93
C ALA A 9 -15.37 8.25 -25.30
N VAL A 10 -15.93 9.37 -25.77
CA VAL A 10 -15.16 10.58 -26.10
C VAL A 10 -14.56 11.21 -24.84
N CYS A 11 -15.34 11.37 -23.78
CA CYS A 11 -14.86 11.94 -22.51
C CYS A 11 -13.77 11.09 -21.88
N SER A 12 -13.93 9.76 -21.81
CA SER A 12 -12.93 8.86 -21.22
C SER A 12 -11.60 8.85 -21.98
N TYR A 13 -11.62 9.18 -23.28
CA TYR A 13 -10.42 9.31 -24.09
C TYR A 13 -9.70 10.65 -23.86
N LEU A 14 -10.45 11.73 -23.63
CA LEU A 14 -9.92 13.09 -23.55
C LEU A 14 -9.57 13.53 -22.13
N GLN A 15 -10.32 13.07 -21.13
CA GLN A 15 -10.19 13.53 -19.75
C GLN A 15 -10.37 12.38 -18.76
N PRO A 16 -9.62 12.41 -17.64
CA PRO A 16 -9.87 11.51 -16.53
C PRO A 16 -11.26 11.78 -15.93
N SER A 17 -11.82 10.80 -15.23
CA SER A 17 -13.09 11.03 -14.53
C SER A 17 -12.95 12.16 -13.50
N ILE A 18 -14.08 12.77 -13.14
CA ILE A 18 -14.10 13.83 -12.11
C ILE A 18 -13.54 13.28 -10.79
N TYR A 19 -13.82 12.02 -10.45
CA TYR A 19 -13.30 11.37 -9.23
C TYR A 19 -11.79 11.19 -9.28
N ASP A 20 -11.25 10.69 -10.40
CA ASP A 20 -9.79 10.55 -10.56
C ASP A 20 -9.09 11.90 -10.45
N SER A 21 -9.72 12.95 -10.98
CA SER A 21 -9.21 14.32 -10.89
C SER A 21 -9.16 14.79 -9.44
N ILE A 22 -10.23 14.57 -8.66
CA ILE A 22 -10.29 14.94 -7.24
C ILE A 22 -9.25 14.15 -6.42
N ILE A 23 -9.14 12.83 -6.64
CA ILE A 23 -8.17 11.97 -5.94
C ILE A 23 -6.74 12.49 -6.16
N LYS A 24 -6.40 12.82 -7.40
CA LYS A 24 -5.08 13.37 -7.76
C LYS A 24 -4.83 14.74 -7.14
N ILE A 25 -5.79 15.66 -7.25
CA ILE A 25 -5.67 17.02 -6.66
C ILE A 25 -5.52 16.96 -5.15
N LYS A 26 -6.24 16.03 -4.48
CA LYS A 26 -6.20 15.88 -3.04
C LYS A 26 -5.06 14.99 -2.54
N HIS A 27 -4.24 14.43 -3.42
CA HIS A 27 -3.19 13.47 -3.08
C HIS A 27 -3.67 12.36 -2.13
N LEU A 28 -4.86 11.81 -2.41
CA LEU A 28 -5.41 10.75 -1.58
C LEU A 28 -4.63 9.43 -1.84
N PRO A 29 -4.36 8.63 -0.80
CA PRO A 29 -3.79 7.30 -0.98
C PRO A 29 -4.82 6.41 -1.67
N TYR A 30 -4.70 6.30 -3.00
CA TYR A 30 -5.53 5.47 -3.86
C TYR A 30 -4.62 4.66 -4.78
N LEU A 31 -4.77 3.34 -4.75
CA LEU A 31 -4.08 2.46 -5.68
C LEU A 31 -4.95 2.32 -6.94
N PRO A 32 -4.50 2.81 -8.11
CA PRO A 32 -5.27 2.65 -9.34
C PRO A 32 -5.33 1.17 -9.76
N ASP A 33 -6.34 0.82 -10.55
CA ASP A 33 -6.46 -0.51 -11.11
C ASP A 33 -5.22 -0.83 -11.97
N ILE A 34 -4.53 -1.91 -11.60
CA ILE A 34 -3.35 -2.38 -12.30
C ILE A 34 -3.83 -3.06 -13.57
N SER A 35 -3.75 -2.36 -14.70
CA SER A 35 -4.15 -2.95 -15.99
C SER A 35 -3.21 -4.09 -16.34
N HIS A 36 -3.78 -5.25 -16.70
CA HIS A 36 -3.03 -6.44 -17.15
C HIS A 36 -2.12 -6.18 -18.37
N SER A 37 -2.30 -5.04 -19.06
CA SER A 37 -1.52 -4.65 -20.24
C SER A 37 -0.28 -3.81 -19.91
N SER A 38 -0.13 -3.34 -18.68
CA SER A 38 0.97 -2.43 -18.30
C SER A 38 2.12 -3.21 -17.65
N SER A 39 3.15 -3.49 -18.44
CA SER A 39 4.32 -4.30 -18.01
C SER A 39 5.08 -3.73 -16.81
N MET A 40 5.05 -2.41 -16.62
CA MET A 40 5.80 -1.73 -15.57
C MET A 40 5.35 -2.09 -14.15
N TYR A 41 4.04 -2.25 -13.92
CA TYR A 41 3.54 -2.64 -12.59
C TYR A 41 3.82 -4.11 -12.29
N HIS A 42 3.90 -4.96 -13.32
CA HIS A 42 4.25 -6.36 -13.16
C HIS A 42 5.74 -6.59 -12.88
N SER A 43 6.60 -5.62 -13.17
CA SER A 43 8.02 -5.66 -12.79
C SER A 43 8.30 -5.20 -11.35
N LEU A 44 7.35 -4.56 -10.66
CA LEU A 44 7.53 -4.09 -9.30
C LEU A 44 7.28 -5.23 -8.30
N THR A 45 8.27 -5.55 -7.48
CA THR A 45 8.16 -6.58 -6.44
C THR A 45 7.99 -5.96 -5.05
N ALA A 46 7.40 -6.71 -4.12
CA ALA A 46 7.23 -6.27 -2.72
C ALA A 46 8.57 -5.88 -2.07
N GLU A 47 9.65 -6.53 -2.48
CA GLU A 47 11.01 -6.26 -2.02
C GLU A 47 11.47 -4.82 -2.24
N GLN A 48 11.00 -4.18 -3.31
CA GLN A 48 11.44 -2.84 -3.66
C GLN A 48 10.81 -1.73 -2.81
N PHE A 49 9.70 -2.02 -2.11
CA PHE A 49 8.99 -1.03 -1.31
C PHE A 49 8.67 -1.48 0.12
N MET A 50 8.94 -2.74 0.49
CA MET A 50 8.81 -3.17 1.87
C MET A 50 9.84 -2.49 2.77
N THR A 51 9.46 -2.17 3.99
CA THR A 51 10.38 -1.60 4.98
C THR A 51 11.16 -2.71 5.66
N THR A 52 12.47 -2.75 5.42
CA THR A 52 13.41 -3.69 6.06
C THR A 52 14.51 -2.90 6.80
N PRO A 53 14.92 -3.31 8.02
CA PRO A 53 14.43 -4.45 8.81
C PRO A 53 13.08 -4.19 9.50
N ALA A 54 12.24 -5.23 9.62
CA ALA A 54 10.98 -5.17 10.36
C ALA A 54 11.19 -5.53 11.84
N ALA A 55 10.60 -4.74 12.74
CA ALA A 55 10.56 -5.09 14.17
C ALA A 55 9.64 -6.29 14.38
N PHE A 56 10.07 -7.26 15.21
CA PHE A 56 9.33 -8.47 15.51
C PHE A 56 9.37 -8.78 17.00
N ILE A 57 8.44 -9.61 17.45
CA ILE A 57 8.38 -10.12 18.82
C ILE A 57 8.63 -11.62 18.75
N ALA A 58 9.61 -12.14 19.49
CA ALA A 58 9.87 -13.57 19.56
C ALA A 58 9.24 -14.18 20.81
N ARG A 59 9.04 -15.51 20.84
CA ARG A 59 8.49 -16.19 22.04
C ARG A 59 9.42 -16.14 23.25
N ASP A 60 10.71 -16.05 23.00
CA ASP A 60 11.78 -15.94 23.99
C ASP A 60 12.09 -14.48 24.40
N SER A 61 11.40 -13.49 23.81
CA SER A 61 11.56 -12.08 24.16
C SER A 61 11.14 -11.81 25.61
N THR A 62 11.93 -11.00 26.32
CA THR A 62 11.60 -10.62 27.70
C THR A 62 10.60 -9.47 27.75
N TYR A 63 9.91 -9.31 28.88
CA TYR A 63 8.96 -8.22 29.08
C TYR A 63 9.58 -6.81 28.90
N GLY A 64 10.84 -6.64 29.33
CA GLY A 64 11.56 -5.37 29.16
C GLY A 64 11.75 -4.99 27.69
N GLU A 65 12.14 -5.97 26.86
CA GLU A 65 12.31 -5.78 25.42
C GLU A 65 10.98 -5.47 24.72
N LEU A 66 9.90 -6.13 25.13
CA LEU A 66 8.53 -5.82 24.67
C LEU A 66 8.13 -4.39 24.99
N GLN A 67 8.36 -3.95 26.23
CA GLN A 67 8.00 -2.61 26.67
C GLN A 67 8.80 -1.54 25.93
N GLU A 68 10.10 -1.75 25.74
CA GLU A 68 10.97 -0.85 25.00
C GLU A 68 10.55 -0.75 23.52
N LEU A 69 10.27 -1.88 22.88
CA LEU A 69 9.86 -1.96 21.48
C LEU A 69 8.50 -1.27 21.23
N ILE A 70 7.51 -1.52 22.10
CA ILE A 70 6.18 -0.88 22.00
C ILE A 70 6.27 0.62 22.27
N SER A 71 7.08 1.03 23.26
CA SER A 71 7.23 2.46 23.60
C SER A 71 8.02 3.22 22.55
N GLY A 72 9.04 2.59 21.95
CA GLY A 72 9.87 3.16 20.89
C GLY A 72 9.15 3.27 19.54
N MET A 73 8.20 2.38 19.25
CA MET A 73 7.47 2.31 17.98
C MET A 73 5.97 2.61 18.15
N SER A 74 5.65 3.76 18.76
CA SER A 74 4.26 4.19 19.04
C SER A 74 3.37 4.38 17.81
N HIS A 75 3.95 4.49 16.61
CA HIS A 75 3.22 4.62 15.34
C HIS A 75 2.80 3.26 14.75
N VAL A 76 3.40 2.15 15.20
CA VAL A 76 3.13 0.80 14.71
C VAL A 76 2.02 0.18 15.54
N ARG A 77 0.98 -0.31 14.87
CA ARG A 77 -0.20 -0.90 15.55
C ARG A 77 -0.09 -2.40 15.80
N ALA A 78 0.79 -3.09 15.07
CA ALA A 78 0.92 -4.53 15.13
C ALA A 78 2.36 -4.94 14.85
N PHE A 79 2.82 -5.93 15.63
CA PHE A 79 4.13 -6.54 15.44
C PHE A 79 3.94 -8.02 15.07
N PRO A 80 4.69 -8.53 14.09
CA PRO A 80 4.71 -9.95 13.78
C PRO A 80 5.32 -10.75 14.95
N LEU A 81 4.68 -11.88 15.27
CA LEU A 81 5.19 -12.85 16.23
C LEU A 81 6.06 -13.88 15.50
N VAL A 82 7.30 -14.06 15.95
CA VAL A 82 8.25 -15.06 15.43
C VAL A 82 8.56 -16.10 16.50
N GLU A 83 9.06 -17.26 16.08
CA GLU A 83 9.26 -18.40 16.99
C GLU A 83 10.54 -18.24 17.82
N ASN A 84 11.66 -17.86 17.20
CA ASN A 84 12.96 -17.66 17.86
C ASN A 84 13.57 -16.31 17.49
N LYS A 85 14.31 -15.71 18.41
CA LYS A 85 15.00 -14.42 18.20
C LYS A 85 16.20 -14.49 17.24
N SER A 86 16.76 -15.68 17.06
CA SER A 86 17.78 -16.00 16.06
C SER A 86 17.17 -16.90 14.98
N MET A 87 17.30 -16.50 13.71
CA MET A 87 17.31 -17.47 12.61
C MET A 87 18.57 -18.33 12.69
#